data_AF-A0A927T1H5-F1
#
_entry.id   AF-A0A927T1H5-F1
#
_cell.length_a   1.000
_cell.length_b   1.000
_cell.length_c   1.000
_cell.angle_alpha   90.00
_cell.angle_beta   90.00
_cell.angle_gamma   90.00
#
_symmetry.space_group_name_H-M   'P 1'
#
loop_
_entity.id
_entity.type
_entity.pdbx_description
1 polymer ?
#
loop_
_entity_poly.entity_id
_entity_poly.type
_entity_poly.pdbx_seq_one_letter_code
_entity_poly.pdbx_strand_id
1 'polypeptide(L)' 'MEDKSNKVYGPIGSGRLLTIEVILDDGLIIYSGEIDEAPENIRQLKYSHIEMTRPMKYYVYSKWN' A
#
# COMPACT_ATOMS: atom_id res chain seq x y z
N MET A 1 22.85 -12.72 24.51
CA MET A 1 21.37 -12.81 24.52
C MET A 1 20.86 -11.84 23.48
N GLU A 2 20.77 -12.27 22.24
CA GLU A 2 20.18 -11.49 21.15
C GLU A 2 19.60 -12.49 20.14
N ASP A 3 18.28 -12.54 20.01
CA ASP A 3 17.65 -12.41 18.69
C ASP A 3 16.18 -12.01 18.87
N LYS A 4 15.87 -10.79 18.42
CA LYS A 4 14.56 -10.13 18.52
C LYS A 4 13.62 -10.66 17.45
N SER A 5 13.13 -11.89 17.60
CA SER A 5 11.96 -12.34 16.83
C SER A 5 10.67 -11.99 17.57
N ASN A 6 10.37 -10.69 17.66
CA ASN A 6 9.11 -10.21 18.24
C ASN A 6 7.96 -10.47 17.24
N LYS A 7 7.52 -11.72 17.15
CA LYS A 7 6.35 -12.12 16.37
C LYS A 7 5.11 -11.66 17.12
N VAL A 8 4.58 -10.50 16.73
CA VAL A 8 3.33 -9.96 17.28
C VAL A 8 2.15 -10.73 16.68
N TYR A 9 1.46 -11.50 17.52
CA TYR A 9 0.21 -12.19 17.17
C TYR A 9 -0.97 -11.42 17.79
N GLY A 10 -1.42 -10.35 17.13
CA GLY A 10 -2.61 -9.58 17.51
C GLY A 10 -3.90 -10.16 16.91
N PRO A 11 -5.08 -9.85 17.47
CA PRO A 11 -6.37 -10.35 16.97
C PRO A 11 -6.66 -9.88 15.54
N ILE A 12 -7.32 -10.73 14.76
CA ILE A 12 -7.55 -10.56 13.30
C ILE A 12 -8.41 -9.32 12.97
N GLY A 13 -9.10 -8.71 13.94
CA GLY A 13 -9.73 -7.40 13.80
C GLY A 13 -8.74 -6.22 13.65
N SER A 14 -7.44 -6.44 13.89
CA SER A 14 -6.36 -5.49 13.68
C SER A 14 -5.83 -5.46 12.24
N GLY A 15 -6.34 -6.32 11.35
CA GLY A 15 -6.01 -6.36 9.91
C GLY A 15 -6.68 -5.25 9.07
N ARG A 16 -7.17 -4.21 9.74
CA ARG A 16 -7.89 -3.07 9.16
C ARG A 16 -6.91 -1.91 8.91
N LEU A 17 -5.79 -2.20 8.25
CA LEU A 17 -4.63 -1.31 8.03
C LEU A 17 -3.84 -1.84 6.83
N LEU A 18 -4.48 -2.01 5.67
CA LEU A 18 -3.74 -2.29 4.43
C LEU A 18 -3.05 -0.99 4.03
N THR A 19 -1.83 -0.80 4.55
CA THR A 19 -0.95 0.27 4.08
C THR A 19 -0.57 -0.01 2.64
N ILE A 20 -0.95 0.91 1.76
CA ILE A 20 -0.66 0.87 0.34
C ILE A 20 0.29 2.01 -0.03
N GLU A 21 1.13 1.76 -1.01
CA GLU A 21 1.90 2.77 -1.72
C GLU A 21 1.42 2.81 -3.16
N VAL A 22 1.05 3.99 -3.65
CA VAL A 22 0.66 4.20 -5.05
C VAL A 22 1.80 4.92 -5.76
N ILE A 23 2.34 4.27 -6.77
CA ILE A 23 3.57 4.63 -7.48
C ILE A 23 3.23 4.90 -8.94
N LEU A 24 3.62 6.05 -9.47
CA LEU A 24 3.49 6.38 -10.88
C LEU A 24 4.55 5.67 -11.74
N ASP A 25 4.37 5.72 -13.06
CA ASP A 25 5.26 5.08 -14.02
C ASP A 25 6.70 5.61 -14.00
N ASP A 26 6.91 6.85 -13.55
CA ASP A 26 8.23 7.46 -13.32
C ASP A 26 8.85 7.09 -11.95
N GLY A 27 8.17 6.27 -11.15
CA GLY A 27 8.60 5.85 -9.82
C GLY A 27 8.21 6.80 -8.69
N LEU A 28 7.45 7.86 -8.98
CA LEU A 28 6.97 8.81 -7.97
C LEU A 28 5.86 8.20 -7.11
N ILE A 29 6.05 8.20 -5.79
CA ILE A 29 5.01 7.81 -4.84
C ILE A 29 4.03 8.97 -4.67
N ILE A 30 2.80 8.80 -5.15
CA ILE A 30 1.73 9.80 -5.05
C ILE A 30 0.82 9.60 -3.85
N TYR A 31 0.87 8.43 -3.23
CA TYR A 31 0.15 8.15 -1.99
C TYR A 31 0.86 7.05 -1.20
N SER A 32 0.94 7.21 0.11
CA SER A 32 1.40 6.18 1.05
C SER A 32 0.58 6.28 2.32
N GLY A 33 -0.14 5.22 2.68
CA GLY A 33 -1.08 5.26 3.79
C GLY A 33 -2.10 4.14 3.75
N GLU A 34 -3.07 4.17 4.65
CA GLU A 34 -4.12 3.17 4.69
C GLU A 34 -5.08 3.31 3.51
N ILE A 35 -5.43 2.21 2.85
CA ILE A 35 -6.41 2.24 1.75
C ILE A 35 -7.74 2.88 2.15
N ASP A 36 -8.16 2.73 3.42
CA ASP A 36 -9.36 3.33 4.01
C ASP A 36 -9.25 4.86 4.26
N GLU A 37 -8.05 5.42 4.23
CA GLU A 37 -7.81 6.87 4.28
C GLU A 37 -7.41 7.45 2.91
N ALA A 38 -7.23 6.60 1.89
CA ALA A 38 -6.88 7.05 0.56
C ALA A 38 -7.97 8.00 0.00
N PRO A 39 -7.60 9.19 -0.50
CA PRO A 39 -8.57 10.13 -1.05
C PRO A 39 -9.20 9.55 -2.32
N GLU A 40 -10.41 10.00 -2.65
CA GLU A 40 -11.24 9.40 -3.71
C GLU A 40 -10.52 9.37 -5.07
N ASN A 41 -9.73 10.41 -5.38
CA ASN A 41 -8.93 10.49 -6.59
C ASN A 41 -7.89 9.35 -6.69
N ILE A 42 -7.35 8.88 -5.56
CA ILE A 42 -6.39 7.75 -5.51
C ILE A 42 -7.13 6.42 -5.65
N ARG A 43 -8.29 6.28 -5.01
CA ARG A 43 -9.13 5.05 -5.10
C ARG A 43 -9.70 4.80 -6.49
N GLN A 44 -9.90 5.86 -7.26
CA GLN A 44 -10.37 5.77 -8.65
C GLN A 44 -9.25 5.49 -9.65
N LEU A 45 -7.98 5.52 -9.22
CA LEU A 45 -6.85 5.23 -10.10
C LEU A 45 -6.87 3.77 -10.55
N LYS A 46 -6.62 3.56 -11.84
CA LYS A 46 -6.41 2.23 -12.41
C LYS A 46 -4.95 1.84 -12.29
N TYR A 47 -4.67 0.82 -11.47
CA TYR A 47 -3.34 0.22 -11.40
C TYR A 47 -3.11 -0.73 -12.58
N SER A 48 -1.85 -0.81 -13.03
CA SER A 48 -1.40 -1.80 -14.02
C SER A 48 -0.65 -2.96 -13.39
N HIS A 49 -0.07 -2.77 -12.21
CA HIS A 49 0.70 -3.80 -11.52
C HIS A 49 0.57 -3.64 -10.00
N ILE A 50 0.62 -4.76 -9.28
CA ILE A 50 0.59 -4.79 -7.82
C ILE A 50 1.73 -5.66 -7.31
N GLU A 51 2.50 -5.15 -6.34
CA GLU A 51 3.39 -5.96 -5.52
C GLU A 51 2.79 -6.17 -4.13
N MET A 52 2.64 -7.44 -3.76
CA MET A 52 2.08 -7.85 -2.46
C MET A 52 3.15 -7.84 -1.36
N THR A 53 3.85 -6.71 -1.21
CA THR A 53 4.80 -6.47 -0.11
C THR A 53 4.08 -5.85 1.10
N ARG A 54 4.81 -5.59 2.20
CA ARG A 54 4.31 -4.75 3.31
C ARG A 54 5.18 -3.50 3.39
N PRO A 55 4.69 -2.32 2.97
CA PRO A 55 3.36 -2.01 2.41
C PRO A 55 3.12 -2.59 1.00
N MET A 56 1.84 -2.71 0.61
CA MET A 56 1.43 -3.20 -0.72
C MET A 56 1.64 -2.09 -1.76
N LYS A 57 2.27 -2.38 -2.89
CA LYS A 57 2.58 -1.36 -3.89
C LYS A 57 1.67 -1.48 -5.10
N TYR A 58 1.05 -0.39 -5.49
CA TYR A 58 0.18 -0.24 -6.65
C TYR A 58 0.87 0.65 -7.67
N TYR A 59 1.15 0.13 -8.85
CA TYR A 59 1.77 0.88 -9.93
C TYR A 59 0.68 1.39 -10.88
N VAL A 60 0.60 2.70 -11.05
CA VAL A 60 -0.39 3.41 -11.85
C VAL A 60 0.29 4.05 -13.05
N TYR A 61 -0.29 3.91 -14.25
CA TYR A 61 0.20 4.61 -15.43
C TYR A 61 -0.49 5.96 -15.58
N SER A 62 0.30 7.03 -15.57
CA SER A 62 -0.20 8.41 -15.71
C SER A 62 -0.92 8.65 -17.04
N LYS A 63 -0.66 7.85 -18.08
CA LYS A 63 -1.31 7.97 -19.39
C LYS A 63 -2.77 7.50 -19.45
N TRP A 64 -3.23 6.76 -18.45
CA TRP A 64 -4.55 6.11 -18.45
C TRP A 64 -5.53 6.74 -17.45
N ASN A 65 -5.11 7.83 -16.81
CA ASN A 65 -5.80 8.45 -15.69
C ASN A 65 -5.67 9.98 -15.70
#